data_AF-A0A8X6VPK9-F1
#
_entry.id   AF-A0A8X6VPK9-F1
#
_cell.length_a   1.000
_cell.length_b   1.000
_cell.length_c   1.000
_cell.angle_alpha   90.00
_cell.angle_beta   90.00
_cell.angle_gamma   90.00
#
_symmetry.space_group_name_H-M   'P 1'
#
loop_
_entity.id
_entity.type
_entity.pdbx_description
1 polymer ?
#
loop_
_entity_poly.entity_id
_entity_poly.type
_entity_poly.pdbx_seq_one_letter_code
_entity_poly.pdbx_strand_id
1 'polypeptide(L)'
;MQRLWLLELGWNDELPFKEEKEWRRFIDSLEAVNNISIDRCIVIHRAESIELHAISCASEKAYGSSIYLKSISALGEVKVCLVTSKSRVSPLKQISIPRLELCGAVVAAKLMKKWHHIASEQNPADVLSRGLLPEELRDDCLWWHGPELLQSTYSTTVIAEPTQRDDFDCELRVFLHNCRSKVKKRGPLTTSEVNNAETYLIKQDQRGINLSDPSGNLKSLKIFQDDKGIMRVGGRLEKAYIPYSQKHPAILAKSSKLSKIYFITLHKKLFHVGPQGLLNAVRLRTWAVGGRNPAKKTVHTCVVCFKCKPIPSSQIMGNLPYERVNMVPPFSITRLDLGGPYSVTYKHQRKGVLNKIYVCVCICFVTRPIHLEILSDLTSDAIIATLKRFMSRRGKFSKIFTDNATNFVGANYQIKVFYKTLNFPDQNLAIYTLSQKNICTQKKSSYNHETRQECSLVRDMQMIKISKPVRQG
;
A
#
# COMPACT_ATOMS: atom_id res chain seq x y z
N MET A 1 9.71 19.40 -5.69
CA MET A 1 8.63 18.61 -6.34
C MET A 1 7.33 19.39 -6.51
N GLN A 2 6.55 19.72 -5.47
CA GLN A 2 5.26 20.43 -5.65
C GLN A 2 5.38 21.76 -6.42
N ARG A 3 6.47 22.53 -6.20
CA ARG A 3 6.79 23.75 -6.96
C ARG A 3 7.09 23.48 -8.44
N LEU A 4 7.79 22.39 -8.76
CA LEU A 4 8.10 22.01 -10.15
C LEU A 4 6.84 21.65 -10.93
N TRP A 5 5.85 21.05 -10.26
CA TRP A 5 4.55 20.78 -10.88
C TRP A 5 3.74 22.06 -11.15
N LEU A 6 3.89 23.09 -10.31
CA LEU A 6 3.28 24.40 -10.57
C LEU A 6 3.96 25.16 -11.70
N LEU A 7 5.22 24.84 -12.00
CA LEU A 7 5.97 25.39 -13.12
C LEU A 7 5.74 24.62 -14.43
N GLU A 8 4.93 23.56 -14.41
CA GLU A 8 4.58 22.72 -15.57
C GLU A 8 5.79 22.16 -16.34
N LEU A 9 6.92 21.97 -15.65
CA LEU A 9 8.15 21.45 -16.25
C LEU A 9 8.02 19.95 -16.58
N GLY A 10 8.43 19.59 -17.80
CA GLY A 10 8.60 18.23 -18.26
C GLY A 10 9.86 17.55 -17.69
N TRP A 11 9.99 16.25 -17.92
CA TRP A 11 11.10 15.43 -17.37
C TRP A 11 12.48 15.79 -17.91
N ASN A 12 12.55 16.42 -19.08
CA ASN A 12 13.79 16.77 -19.76
C ASN A 12 14.07 18.28 -19.72
N ASP A 13 13.20 19.07 -19.08
CA ASP A 13 13.35 20.51 -19.04
C ASP A 13 14.40 20.91 -18.00
N GLU A 14 15.21 21.91 -18.32
CA GLU A 14 16.20 22.44 -17.38
C GLU A 14 15.51 23.11 -16.19
N LEU A 15 16.04 22.88 -14.99
CA LEU A 15 15.52 23.48 -13.77
C LEU A 15 15.83 24.99 -13.75
N PRO A 16 14.88 25.86 -13.40
CA PRO A 16 15.20 27.26 -13.21
C PRO A 16 16.20 27.43 -12.06
N PHE A 17 17.07 28.44 -12.20
CA PHE A 17 18.22 28.66 -11.32
C PHE A 17 17.88 28.66 -9.82
N LYS A 18 16.71 29.17 -9.44
CA LYS A 18 16.28 29.24 -8.04
C LYS A 18 16.00 27.85 -7.46
N GLU A 19 15.23 27.03 -8.17
CA GLU A 19 14.89 25.66 -7.80
C GLU A 19 16.11 24.76 -7.82
N GLU A 20 16.99 24.92 -8.82
CA GLU A 20 18.25 24.20 -8.90
C GLU A 20 19.17 24.52 -7.70
N LYS A 21 19.31 25.79 -7.34
CA LYS A 21 20.11 26.22 -6.19
C LYS A 21 19.55 25.69 -4.87
N GLU A 22 18.24 25.74 -4.66
CA GLU A 22 17.60 25.13 -3.47
C GLU A 22 17.81 23.61 -3.44
N TRP A 23 17.71 22.93 -4.60
CA TRP A 23 17.89 21.49 -4.69
C TRP A 23 19.34 21.07 -4.42
N ARG A 24 20.32 21.77 -4.99
CA ARG A 24 21.75 21.52 -4.71
C ARG A 24 22.07 21.72 -3.24
N ARG A 25 21.61 22.83 -2.63
CA ARG A 25 21.76 23.06 -1.19
C ARG A 25 21.19 21.91 -0.34
N PHE A 26 20.04 21.35 -0.74
CA PHE A 26 19.47 20.19 -0.08
C PHE A 26 20.34 18.93 -0.26
N ILE A 27 20.80 18.64 -1.48
CA ILE A 27 21.69 17.50 -1.77
C ILE A 27 22.97 17.59 -0.94
N ASP A 28 23.61 18.75 -0.91
CA ASP A 28 24.86 18.97 -0.19
C ASP A 28 24.67 18.70 1.32
N SER A 29 23.53 19.13 1.87
CA SER A 29 23.21 18.90 3.29
C SER A 29 22.91 17.43 3.64
N LEU A 30 22.69 16.54 2.67
CA LEU A 30 22.42 15.12 2.96
C LEU A 30 23.61 14.40 3.58
N GLU A 31 24.84 14.88 3.40
CA GLU A 31 26.03 14.30 4.02
C GLU A 31 25.92 14.30 5.56
N ALA A 32 25.25 15.32 6.13
CA ALA A 32 25.02 15.42 7.57
C ALA A 32 24.17 14.27 8.15
N VAL A 33 23.36 13.58 7.32
CA VAL A 33 22.53 12.44 7.75
C VAL A 33 23.38 11.28 8.24
N ASN A 34 24.58 11.08 7.68
CA ASN A 34 25.49 10.01 8.09
C ASN A 34 25.96 10.15 9.55
N ASN A 35 25.88 11.37 10.10
CA ASN A 35 26.29 11.70 11.46
C ASN A 35 25.11 11.73 12.45
N ILE A 36 23.90 11.39 12.01
CA ILE A 36 22.72 11.29 12.89
C ILE A 36 22.72 9.93 13.57
N SER A 37 22.93 9.91 14.88
CA SER A 37 22.78 8.72 15.72
C SER A 37 21.40 8.68 16.36
N ILE A 38 20.74 7.51 16.27
CA ILE A 38 19.42 7.29 16.88
C ILE A 38 19.57 6.29 18.02
N ASP A 39 19.30 6.76 19.24
CA ASP A 39 19.24 5.93 20.43
C ASP A 39 18.19 4.83 20.28
N ARG A 40 18.61 3.56 20.33
CA ARG A 40 17.67 2.42 20.28
C ARG A 40 16.85 2.28 21.57
N CYS A 41 17.39 2.72 22.70
CA CYS A 41 16.71 2.67 23.99
C CYS A 41 16.04 4.01 24.28
N ILE A 42 14.73 4.06 24.04
CA ILE A 42 13.91 5.28 24.17
C ILE A 42 13.27 5.44 25.56
N VAL A 43 13.49 4.50 26.49
CA VAL A 43 12.91 4.48 27.85
C VAL A 43 14.03 4.34 28.87
N ILE A 44 13.93 5.04 30.02
CA ILE A 44 14.85 4.82 31.16
C ILE A 44 14.67 3.40 31.72
N HIS A 45 15.79 2.78 32.10
CA HIS A 45 15.78 1.47 32.76
C HIS A 45 15.07 1.56 34.12
N ARG A 46 14.03 0.74 34.35
CA ARG A 46 13.12 0.80 35.52
C ARG A 46 12.32 2.12 35.62
N ALA A 47 11.84 2.64 34.50
CA ALA A 47 10.87 3.74 34.51
C ALA A 47 9.62 3.36 35.32
N GLU A 48 9.23 4.24 36.25
CA GLU A 48 8.03 4.11 37.08
C GLU A 48 6.79 4.61 36.34
N SER A 49 6.96 5.65 35.52
CA SER A 49 5.90 6.16 34.66
C SER A 49 6.36 6.39 33.23
N ILE A 50 5.45 6.16 32.29
CA ILE A 50 5.65 6.38 30.85
C ILE A 50 4.45 7.15 30.33
N GLU A 51 4.72 8.29 29.69
CA GLU A 51 3.73 9.15 29.08
C GLU A 51 4.01 9.31 27.58
N LEU A 52 2.94 9.42 26.79
CA LEU A 52 3.00 9.71 25.37
C LEU A 52 2.41 11.08 25.09
N HIS A 53 3.17 11.92 24.41
CA HIS A 53 2.82 13.30 24.10
C HIS A 53 2.77 13.51 22.59
N ALA A 54 1.58 13.82 22.06
CA ALA A 54 1.39 14.15 20.65
C ALA A 54 1.39 15.66 20.46
N ILE A 55 2.21 16.13 19.53
CA ILE A 55 2.34 17.54 19.18
C ILE A 55 2.06 17.69 17.69
N SER A 56 1.20 18.62 17.30
CA SER A 56 0.87 18.88 15.90
C SER A 56 1.11 20.33 15.52
N CYS A 57 1.47 20.56 14.26
CA CYS A 57 1.59 21.90 13.70
C CYS A 57 1.20 21.92 12.23
N ALA A 58 0.93 23.12 11.71
CA ALA A 58 0.69 23.36 10.31
C ALA A 58 1.24 24.72 9.87
N SER A 59 1.64 24.76 8.61
CA SER A 59 2.06 25.95 7.88
C SER A 59 1.38 25.97 6.52
N GLU A 60 1.57 27.07 5.78
CA GLU A 60 1.13 27.16 4.39
C GLU A 60 1.77 26.11 3.47
N LYS A 61 2.95 25.57 3.86
CA LYS A 61 3.71 24.59 3.08
C LYS A 61 3.35 23.14 3.43
N ALA A 62 3.17 22.83 4.72
CA ALA A 62 2.96 21.48 5.20
C ALA A 62 2.28 21.45 6.57
N TYR A 63 1.66 20.33 6.92
CA TYR A 63 1.13 20.06 8.24
C TYR A 63 1.58 18.69 8.72
N GLY A 64 1.80 18.53 10.03
CA GLY A 64 2.38 17.32 10.57
C GLY A 64 2.20 17.16 12.07
N SER A 65 2.64 16.03 12.58
CA SER A 65 2.61 15.72 14.00
C SER A 65 3.78 14.85 14.41
N SER A 66 4.26 15.06 15.63
CA SER A 66 5.36 14.33 16.27
C SER A 66 4.87 13.74 17.60
N ILE A 67 5.32 12.54 17.91
CA ILE A 67 5.00 11.83 19.15
C ILE A 67 6.27 11.64 19.95
N TYR A 68 6.23 12.10 21.19
CA TYR A 68 7.29 11.93 22.17
C TYR A 68 6.88 10.94 23.25
N LEU A 69 7.82 10.12 23.70
CA LEU A 69 7.70 9.29 24.88
C LEU A 69 8.52 9.94 25.99
N LYS A 70 7.86 10.23 27.10
CA LYS A 70 8.48 10.69 28.34
C LYS A 70 8.49 9.54 29.32
N SER A 71 9.68 9.12 29.77
CA SER A 71 9.84 8.13 30.83
C SER A 71 10.41 8.79 32.08
N ILE A 72 9.86 8.47 33.24
CA ILE A 72 10.27 9.01 34.54
C ILE A 72 10.75 7.86 35.43
N SER A 73 11.93 8.01 36.02
CA SER A 73 12.52 7.09 37.00
C SER A 73 11.97 7.34 38.40
N ALA A 74 12.06 6.34 39.29
CA ALA A 74 11.71 6.50 40.71
C ALA A 74 12.55 7.55 41.46
N LEU A 75 13.73 7.90 40.90
CA LEU A 75 14.59 8.98 41.40
C LEU A 75 14.25 10.36 40.80
N GLY A 76 13.19 10.46 39.98
CA GLY A 76 12.77 11.70 39.33
C GLY A 76 13.52 12.04 38.03
N GLU A 77 14.40 11.17 37.54
CA GLU A 77 15.07 11.35 36.24
C GLU A 77 14.07 11.26 35.09
N VAL A 78 14.11 12.21 34.15
CA VAL A 78 13.20 12.29 33.01
C VAL A 78 13.98 12.10 31.71
N LYS A 79 13.54 11.18 30.85
CA LYS A 79 14.04 11.04 29.47
C LYS A 79 12.86 11.23 28.51
N VAL A 80 13.03 12.13 27.56
CA VAL A 80 12.07 12.39 26.49
C VAL A 80 12.70 11.99 25.17
N CYS A 81 12.01 11.17 24.37
CA CYS A 81 12.49 10.71 23.06
C CYS A 81 11.39 10.77 22.02
N LEU A 82 11.73 11.20 20.81
CA LEU A 82 10.84 11.11 19.65
C LEU A 82 10.61 9.64 19.28
N VAL A 83 9.34 9.22 19.24
CA VAL A 83 8.94 7.85 18.85
C VAL A 83 8.62 7.78 17.37
N THR A 84 7.80 8.71 16.89
CA THR A 84 7.36 8.73 15.50
C THR A 84 6.87 10.11 15.13
N SER A 85 6.93 10.43 13.84
CA SER A 85 6.36 11.65 13.29
C SER A 85 5.76 11.39 11.91
N LYS A 86 4.84 12.27 11.51
CA LYS A 86 4.22 12.22 10.18
C LYS A 86 3.90 13.62 9.70
N SER A 87 4.39 13.95 8.51
CA SER A 87 4.09 15.19 7.81
C SER A 87 3.32 14.94 6.51
N ARG A 88 2.65 15.97 6.02
CA ARG A 88 1.94 16.02 4.74
C ARG A 88 2.11 17.40 4.13
N VAL A 89 2.30 17.43 2.83
CA VAL A 89 2.35 18.69 2.06
C VAL A 89 0.97 19.34 2.06
N SER A 90 0.92 20.66 2.22
CA SER A 90 -0.31 21.44 2.20
C SER A 90 -0.97 21.35 0.80
N PRO A 91 -2.31 21.23 0.71
CA PRO A 91 -3.01 21.22 -0.57
C PRO A 91 -2.77 22.49 -1.39
N LEU A 92 -2.71 22.35 -2.72
CA LEU A 92 -2.56 23.49 -3.64
C LEU A 92 -3.71 24.48 -3.55
N LYS A 93 -4.91 24.00 -3.22
CA LYS A 93 -6.06 24.87 -2.95
C LYS A 93 -5.85 25.55 -1.61
N GLN A 94 -5.82 26.88 -1.59
CA GLN A 94 -5.67 27.66 -0.36
C GLN A 94 -6.71 27.26 0.69
N ILE A 95 -6.20 26.84 1.83
CA ILE A 95 -6.95 26.50 3.03
C ILE A 95 -6.37 27.37 4.14
N SER A 96 -7.21 27.90 5.02
CA SER A 96 -6.75 28.75 6.13
C SER A 96 -5.85 27.98 7.10
N ILE A 97 -4.89 28.68 7.73
CA ILE A 97 -3.97 28.10 8.72
C ILE A 97 -4.72 27.31 9.81
N PRO A 98 -5.83 27.81 10.41
CA PRO A 98 -6.58 27.04 11.42
C PRO A 98 -7.15 25.71 10.91
N ARG A 99 -7.52 25.63 9.62
CA ARG A 99 -7.98 24.37 9.01
C ARG A 99 -6.81 23.42 8.74
N LEU A 100 -5.63 23.93 8.43
CA LEU A 100 -4.42 23.11 8.29
C LEU A 100 -3.95 22.62 9.66
N GLU A 101 -4.04 23.44 10.71
CA GLU A 101 -3.79 23.02 12.10
C GLU A 101 -4.74 21.91 12.52
N LEU A 102 -6.04 22.03 12.19
CA LEU A 102 -7.01 20.95 12.41
C LEU A 102 -6.64 19.68 11.62
N CYS A 103 -6.12 19.81 10.39
CA CYS A 103 -5.61 18.67 9.64
C CYS A 103 -4.38 18.04 10.33
N GLY A 104 -3.47 18.85 10.87
CA GLY A 104 -2.34 18.41 11.70
C GLY A 104 -2.83 17.66 12.95
N ALA A 105 -3.79 18.23 13.67
CA ALA A 105 -4.38 17.61 14.84
C ALA A 105 -5.08 16.27 14.51
N VAL A 106 -5.70 16.14 13.32
CA VAL A 106 -6.23 14.86 12.82
C VAL A 106 -5.12 13.86 12.51
N VAL A 107 -3.95 14.31 12.05
CA VAL A 107 -2.78 13.43 11.88
C VAL A 107 -2.27 12.95 13.24
N ALA A 108 -2.14 13.85 14.22
CA ALA A 108 -1.83 13.50 15.62
C ALA A 108 -2.85 12.50 16.19
N ALA A 109 -4.15 12.75 16.04
CA ALA A 109 -5.22 11.88 16.49
C ALA A 109 -5.24 10.49 15.81
N LYS A 110 -4.72 10.41 14.58
CA LYS A 110 -4.52 9.12 13.88
C LYS A 110 -3.30 8.37 14.36
N LEU A 111 -2.28 9.08 14.82
CA LEU A 111 -1.07 8.49 15.38
C LEU A 111 -1.24 8.17 16.88
N MET A 112 -2.10 8.88 17.60
CA MET A 112 -2.35 8.77 19.03
C MET A 112 -3.80 9.09 19.39
N LYS A 113 -4.34 8.45 20.43
CA LYS A 113 -5.74 8.66 20.87
C LYS A 113 -5.95 9.85 21.84
N LYS A 114 -4.93 10.66 22.14
CA LYS A 114 -4.99 11.81 23.06
C LYS A 114 -4.15 12.98 22.55
N TRP A 115 -4.54 14.21 22.89
CA TRP A 115 -3.98 15.47 22.38
C TRP A 115 -4.18 16.62 23.38
N HIS A 116 -3.17 17.47 23.49
CA HIS A 116 -3.16 18.71 24.29
C HIS A 116 -2.54 19.84 23.47
N HIS A 117 -2.89 21.10 23.77
CA HIS A 117 -2.38 22.29 23.06
C HIS A 117 -1.05 22.76 23.67
N ILE A 118 -0.07 23.09 22.82
CA ILE A 118 1.24 23.65 23.20
C ILE A 118 1.44 24.96 22.43
N ALA A 119 2.02 25.98 23.07
CA ALA A 119 2.33 27.26 22.45
C ALA A 119 3.39 27.13 21.34
N SER A 120 3.29 27.94 20.29
CA SER A 120 4.07 27.81 19.05
C SER A 120 5.59 27.81 19.25
N GLU A 121 6.10 28.62 20.18
CA GLU A 121 7.53 28.75 20.47
C GLU A 121 8.16 27.46 21.03
N GLN A 122 7.34 26.54 21.53
CA GLN A 122 7.75 25.27 22.13
C GLN A 122 7.23 24.05 21.35
N ASN A 123 6.83 24.24 20.08
CA ASN A 123 6.20 23.19 19.27
C ASN A 123 7.20 22.53 18.30
N PRO A 124 7.76 21.34 18.60
CA PRO A 124 8.68 20.65 17.68
C PRO A 124 8.05 20.27 16.34
N ALA A 125 6.71 20.23 16.20
CA ALA A 125 6.08 19.99 14.91
C ALA A 125 6.22 21.19 13.94
N ASP A 126 6.70 22.36 14.40
CA ASP A 126 7.11 23.45 13.51
C ASP A 126 8.27 23.07 12.59
N VAL A 127 9.20 22.24 13.08
CA VAL A 127 10.32 21.71 12.29
C VAL A 127 9.82 20.98 11.04
N LEU A 128 8.75 20.19 11.20
CA LEU A 128 8.10 19.45 10.10
C LEU A 128 7.28 20.35 9.16
N SER A 129 6.59 21.35 9.71
CA SER A 129 5.64 22.15 8.96
C SER A 129 6.35 23.23 8.14
N ARG A 130 7.46 23.79 8.63
CA ARG A 130 8.19 24.89 7.98
C ARG A 130 9.32 24.39 7.07
N GLY A 131 9.79 23.17 7.31
CA GLY A 131 10.90 22.53 6.60
C GLY A 131 12.24 22.97 7.17
N LEU A 132 13.16 22.02 7.35
CA LEU A 132 14.47 22.22 7.95
C LEU A 132 15.52 21.40 7.16
N LEU A 133 16.75 21.92 7.03
CA LEU A 133 17.83 21.16 6.39
C LEU A 133 18.38 20.07 7.33
N PRO A 134 18.88 18.94 6.82
CA PRO A 134 19.50 17.89 7.63
C PRO A 134 20.62 18.37 8.58
N GLU A 135 21.43 19.35 8.16
CA GLU A 135 22.46 19.96 9.02
C GLU A 135 21.86 20.68 10.22
N GLU A 136 20.80 21.46 9.98
CA GLU A 136 20.06 22.18 11.02
C GLU A 136 19.32 21.19 11.95
N LEU A 137 18.84 20.07 11.39
CA LEU A 137 18.10 19.05 12.15
C LEU A 137 19.00 18.31 13.14
N ARG A 138 20.25 18.07 12.75
CA ARG A 138 21.25 17.40 13.59
C ARG A 138 21.42 18.14 14.92
N ASP A 139 21.44 19.46 14.88
CA ASP A 139 21.75 20.31 16.03
C ASP A 139 20.48 20.85 16.74
N ASP A 140 19.28 20.44 16.31
CA ASP A 140 17.99 20.90 16.86
C ASP A 140 17.62 20.18 18.16
N CYS A 141 17.95 20.82 19.29
CA CYS A 141 17.64 20.29 20.62
C CYS A 141 16.14 20.11 20.88
N LEU A 142 15.28 20.98 20.35
CA LEU A 142 13.82 20.93 20.56
C LEU A 142 13.23 19.69 19.86
N TRP A 143 13.72 19.36 18.67
CA TRP A 143 13.31 18.18 17.91
C TRP A 143 13.68 16.87 18.60
N TRP A 144 14.92 16.74 19.08
CA TRP A 144 15.42 15.50 19.66
C TRP A 144 14.96 15.28 21.11
N HIS A 145 14.90 16.34 21.92
CA HIS A 145 14.63 16.25 23.36
C HIS A 145 13.22 16.72 23.76
N GLY A 146 12.44 17.25 22.81
CA GLY A 146 11.12 17.82 23.06
C GLY A 146 11.17 19.13 23.88
N PRO A 147 10.01 19.79 24.06
CA PRO A 147 9.95 21.06 24.79
C PRO A 147 10.23 20.91 26.29
N GLU A 148 10.77 21.96 26.90
CA GLU A 148 11.13 22.00 28.34
C GLU A 148 9.99 21.60 29.28
N LEU A 149 8.74 21.89 28.91
CA LEU A 149 7.55 21.48 29.65
C LEU A 149 7.47 19.95 29.85
N LEU A 150 8.01 19.17 28.90
CA LEU A 150 8.08 17.71 29.01
C LEU A 150 9.26 17.24 29.86
N GLN A 151 10.27 18.08 30.09
CA GLN A 151 11.46 17.74 30.88
C GLN A 151 11.27 17.98 32.38
N SER A 152 10.26 18.75 32.79
CA SER A 152 9.96 19.00 34.21
C SER A 152 9.21 17.82 34.87
N THR A 153 9.48 17.60 36.17
CA THR A 153 8.79 16.63 37.05
C THR A 153 7.45 17.13 37.58
N TYR A 154 7.13 18.41 37.37
CA TYR A 154 5.84 18.97 37.78
C TYR A 154 4.75 18.48 36.84
N SER A 155 3.86 17.65 37.39
CA SER A 155 2.68 17.13 36.72
C SER A 155 1.78 18.31 36.32
N THR A 156 1.78 18.67 35.04
CA THR A 156 0.84 19.64 34.50
C THR A 156 -0.55 19.03 34.54
N THR A 157 -1.24 19.27 35.66
CA THR A 157 -2.67 19.13 35.93
C THR A 157 -3.42 18.06 35.14
N VAL A 158 -3.67 16.96 35.84
CA VAL A 158 -4.76 16.00 35.64
C VAL A 158 -6.03 16.69 35.11
N ILE A 159 -6.36 16.46 33.84
CA ILE A 159 -7.74 16.57 33.34
C ILE A 159 -8.07 15.28 32.59
N ALA A 160 -8.67 14.37 33.36
CA ALA A 160 -9.49 13.22 32.99
C ALA A 160 -8.90 12.17 32.03
N GLU A 161 -8.88 10.92 32.50
CA GLU A 161 -8.81 9.75 31.62
C GLU A 161 -9.93 9.79 30.56
N PRO A 162 -9.63 9.71 29.26
CA PRO A 162 -10.64 9.52 28.24
C PRO A 162 -11.06 8.07 28.27
N THR A 163 -12.31 7.85 28.66
CA THR A 163 -12.99 6.58 28.37
C THR A 163 -13.12 6.43 26.85
N GLN A 164 -12.87 5.22 26.36
CA GLN A 164 -13.01 4.85 24.94
C GLN A 164 -14.46 5.06 24.44
N ARG A 165 -14.83 6.27 24.03
CA ARG A 165 -16.06 6.53 23.26
C ARG A 165 -15.83 7.68 22.29
N ASP A 166 -15.91 7.37 21.00
CA ASP A 166 -15.90 8.34 19.89
C ASP A 166 -17.19 9.18 19.88
N ASP A 167 -17.38 10.10 20.85
CA ASP A 167 -18.57 10.97 20.96
C ASP A 167 -18.21 12.47 20.92
N PHE A 168 -17.49 12.89 19.88
CA PHE A 168 -17.03 14.27 19.61
C PHE A 168 -18.12 15.36 19.71
N ASP A 169 -19.40 15.05 19.43
CA ASP A 169 -20.48 16.05 19.46
C ASP A 169 -20.90 16.43 20.90
N CYS A 170 -20.77 15.49 21.84
CA CYS A 170 -21.10 15.73 23.25
C CYS A 170 -20.04 16.60 23.92
N GLU A 171 -18.77 16.33 23.63
CA GLU A 171 -17.63 17.10 24.11
C GLU A 171 -17.68 18.55 23.61
N LEU A 172 -18.06 18.76 22.35
CA LEU A 172 -18.23 20.10 21.77
C LEU A 172 -19.35 20.89 22.47
N ARG A 173 -20.42 20.23 22.93
CA ARG A 173 -21.50 20.89 23.69
C ARG A 173 -21.09 21.23 25.11
N VAL A 174 -20.33 20.37 25.77
CA VAL A 174 -19.74 20.68 27.09
C VAL A 174 -18.76 21.84 26.96
N PHE A 175 -17.95 21.86 25.90
CA PHE A 175 -17.08 22.99 25.56
C PHE A 175 -17.88 24.28 25.33
N LEU A 176 -18.91 24.26 24.47
CA LEU A 176 -19.76 25.44 24.21
C LEU A 176 -20.51 25.91 25.46
N HIS A 177 -21.00 25.00 26.30
CA HIS A 177 -21.60 25.32 27.58
C HIS A 177 -20.59 26.02 28.49
N ASN A 178 -19.38 25.47 28.60
CA ASN A 178 -18.30 26.07 29.37
C ASN A 178 -17.86 27.42 28.81
N CYS A 179 -17.91 27.65 27.50
CA CYS A 179 -17.64 28.97 26.91
C CYS A 179 -18.71 30.01 27.25
N ARG A 180 -19.98 29.61 27.41
CA ARG A 180 -21.13 30.52 27.59
C ARG A 180 -21.60 30.67 29.03
N SER A 181 -21.32 29.70 29.90
CA SER A 181 -21.76 29.65 31.29
C SER A 181 -20.65 30.06 32.25
N LYS A 182 -21.01 30.79 33.32
CA LYS A 182 -20.12 31.05 34.46
C LYS A 182 -19.83 29.78 35.27
N VAL A 183 -20.76 28.82 35.29
CA VAL A 183 -20.58 27.51 35.94
C VAL A 183 -19.96 26.54 34.94
N LYS A 184 -18.71 26.15 35.17
CA LYS A 184 -17.97 25.23 34.31
C LYS A 184 -18.26 23.78 34.72
N LYS A 185 -18.63 22.95 33.75
CA LYS A 185 -18.72 21.50 33.92
C LYS A 185 -17.35 20.86 33.67
N ARG A 186 -16.88 20.05 34.63
CA ARG A 186 -15.63 19.28 34.56
C ARG A 186 -15.95 17.80 34.81
N GLY A 187 -15.21 16.89 34.17
CA GLY A 187 -15.37 15.44 34.34
C GLY A 187 -15.87 14.70 33.09
N PRO A 188 -16.05 13.37 33.18
CA PRO A 188 -16.50 12.55 32.05
C PRO A 188 -17.95 12.86 31.66
N LEU A 189 -18.29 12.63 30.39
CA LEU A 189 -19.62 12.86 29.85
C LEU A 189 -20.68 12.05 30.63
N THR A 190 -21.69 12.75 31.12
CA THR A 190 -22.82 12.11 31.80
C THR A 190 -23.78 11.45 30.79
N THR A 191 -24.50 10.41 31.24
CA THR A 191 -25.47 9.73 30.38
C THR A 191 -26.60 10.67 29.91
N SER A 192 -26.98 11.63 30.75
CA SER A 192 -27.97 12.65 30.39
C SER A 192 -27.46 13.59 29.28
N GLU A 193 -26.18 13.96 29.30
CA GLU A 193 -25.57 14.79 28.25
C GLU A 193 -25.51 14.07 26.90
N VAL A 194 -25.12 12.79 26.89
CA VAL A 194 -25.11 11.97 25.68
C VAL A 194 -26.52 11.82 25.11
N ASN A 195 -27.51 11.51 25.97
CA ASN A 195 -28.91 11.39 25.56
C ASN A 195 -29.47 12.72 25.01
N ASN A 196 -29.08 13.86 25.61
CA ASN A 196 -29.51 15.18 25.15
C ASN A 196 -28.87 15.56 23.80
N ALA A 197 -27.60 15.21 23.58
CA ALA A 197 -26.93 15.40 22.30
C ALA A 197 -27.57 14.52 21.21
N GLU A 198 -27.79 13.22 21.49
CA GLU A 198 -28.46 12.29 20.59
C GLU A 198 -29.87 12.81 20.20
N THR A 199 -30.65 13.24 21.20
CA THR A 199 -31.98 13.84 21.01
C THR A 199 -31.92 15.07 20.09
N TYR A 200 -30.94 15.95 20.29
CA TYR A 200 -30.78 17.14 19.45
C TYR A 200 -30.41 16.77 18.01
N LEU A 201 -29.47 15.85 17.81
CA LEU A 201 -29.03 15.45 16.47
C LEU A 201 -30.19 14.84 15.69
N ILE A 202 -30.99 13.99 16.34
CA ILE A 202 -32.21 13.41 15.75
C ILE A 202 -33.19 14.51 15.36
N LYS A 203 -33.44 15.51 16.24
CA LYS A 203 -34.31 16.65 15.91
C LYS A 203 -33.81 17.44 14.70
N GLN A 204 -32.51 17.68 14.59
CA GLN A 204 -31.93 18.38 13.43
C GLN A 204 -32.10 17.58 12.15
N ASP A 205 -31.89 16.25 12.20
CA ASP A 205 -32.10 15.36 11.06
C ASP A 205 -33.56 15.35 10.60
N GLN A 206 -34.48 15.39 11.56
CA GLN A 206 -35.92 15.35 11.34
C GLN A 206 -36.50 16.63 10.74
N ARG A 207 -35.83 17.79 10.89
CA ARG A 207 -36.25 19.04 10.23
C ARG A 207 -36.29 18.94 8.71
N GLY A 208 -35.53 18.02 8.12
CA GLY A 208 -35.52 17.75 6.68
C GLY A 208 -36.58 16.75 6.21
N ILE A 209 -37.43 16.23 7.11
CA ILE A 209 -38.47 15.24 6.76
C ILE A 209 -39.80 15.97 6.54
N ASN A 210 -40.23 16.04 5.28
CA ASN A 210 -41.57 16.53 4.96
C ASN A 210 -42.60 15.41 5.16
N LEU A 211 -43.44 15.52 6.19
CA LEU A 211 -44.53 14.58 6.46
C LEU A 211 -45.65 14.64 5.41
N SER A 212 -45.70 15.73 4.64
CA SER A 212 -46.65 16.01 3.58
C SER A 212 -46.25 15.43 2.21
N ASP A 213 -45.05 14.86 2.07
CA ASP A 213 -44.60 14.30 0.80
C ASP A 213 -45.21 12.89 0.58
N PRO A 214 -46.00 12.63 -0.50
CA PRO A 214 -46.80 11.41 -0.66
C PRO A 214 -46.00 10.16 -1.05
N SER A 215 -44.66 10.17 -0.94
CA SER A 215 -43.75 9.18 -1.52
C SER A 215 -43.68 7.87 -0.69
N GLY A 216 -44.78 7.11 -0.69
CA GLY A 216 -44.86 5.65 -0.68
C GLY A 216 -44.50 4.85 0.58
N ASN A 217 -43.55 5.27 1.43
CA ASN A 217 -43.03 4.41 2.51
C ASN A 217 -43.40 4.84 3.93
N LEU A 218 -43.65 6.13 4.17
CA LEU A 218 -43.98 6.65 5.50
C LEU A 218 -45.47 6.50 5.85
N LYS A 219 -46.38 6.40 4.86
CA LYS A 219 -47.83 6.19 5.07
C LYS A 219 -48.16 4.86 5.76
N SER A 220 -47.33 3.83 5.56
CA SER A 220 -47.50 2.51 6.19
C SER A 220 -47.13 2.49 7.68
N LEU A 221 -46.45 3.52 8.16
CA LEU A 221 -45.95 3.61 9.53
C LEU A 221 -46.89 4.51 10.33
N LYS A 222 -47.28 4.06 11.53
CA LYS A 222 -48.02 4.91 12.49
C LYS A 222 -47.05 5.90 13.12
N ILE A 223 -46.84 7.07 12.52
CA ILE A 223 -45.90 8.08 13.02
C ILE A 223 -46.58 8.93 14.09
N PHE A 224 -45.88 9.19 15.20
CA PHE A 224 -46.33 10.14 16.23
C PHE A 224 -45.13 10.92 16.78
N GLN A 225 -45.42 12.04 17.44
CA GLN A 225 -44.40 12.87 18.08
C GLN A 225 -44.40 12.60 19.59
N ASP A 226 -43.22 12.39 20.18
CA ASP A 226 -43.07 12.18 21.63
C ASP A 226 -43.08 13.51 22.40
N ASP A 227 -43.11 13.44 23.74
CA ASP A 227 -43.09 14.60 24.65
C ASP A 227 -41.84 15.49 24.47
N LYS A 228 -40.78 14.92 23.89
CA LYS A 228 -39.54 15.64 23.56
C LYS A 228 -39.61 16.27 22.18
N GLY A 229 -40.68 16.11 21.41
CA GLY A 229 -40.82 16.64 20.07
C GLY A 229 -40.11 15.83 18.98
N ILE A 230 -39.72 14.58 19.24
CA ILE A 230 -39.09 13.67 18.27
C ILE A 230 -40.18 12.86 17.55
N MET A 231 -40.08 12.74 16.23
CA MET A 231 -40.91 11.84 15.45
C MET A 231 -40.46 10.38 15.61
N ARG A 232 -41.39 9.51 16.00
CA ARG A 232 -41.17 8.08 16.24
C ARG A 232 -42.15 7.22 15.47
N VAL A 233 -41.75 5.96 15.30
CA VAL A 233 -42.60 4.93 14.69
C VAL A 233 -43.37 4.18 15.78
N GLY A 234 -44.69 4.18 15.68
CA GLY A 234 -45.58 3.31 16.45
C GLY A 234 -45.56 1.88 15.93
N GLY A 235 -45.91 0.92 16.79
CA GLY A 235 -45.85 -0.50 16.45
C GLY A 235 -46.64 -1.38 17.40
N ARG A 236 -46.49 -2.69 17.23
CA ARG A 236 -47.23 -3.72 18.01
C ARG A 236 -46.59 -4.07 19.36
N LEU A 237 -45.45 -3.46 19.69
CA LEU A 237 -44.63 -3.78 20.87
C LEU A 237 -44.92 -2.87 22.07
N GLU A 238 -46.04 -2.13 22.05
CA GLU A 238 -46.39 -1.16 23.09
C GLU A 238 -46.46 -1.79 24.50
N LYS A 239 -47.05 -3.00 24.59
CA LYS A 239 -47.17 -3.76 25.85
C LYS A 239 -45.94 -4.62 26.21
N ALA A 240 -44.90 -4.67 25.38
CA ALA A 240 -43.73 -5.49 25.64
C ALA A 240 -42.86 -4.93 26.78
N TYR A 241 -42.17 -5.78 27.55
CA TYR A 241 -41.22 -5.35 28.58
C TYR A 241 -39.84 -5.05 27.97
N ILE A 242 -39.77 -3.97 27.17
CA ILE A 242 -38.56 -3.52 26.47
C ILE A 242 -38.42 -1.99 26.60
N PRO A 243 -37.22 -1.41 26.39
CA PRO A 243 -37.02 0.03 26.47
C PRO A 243 -37.91 0.82 25.50
N TYR A 244 -38.32 2.02 25.92
CA TYR A 244 -39.22 2.89 25.13
C TYR A 244 -38.69 3.18 23.72
N SER A 245 -37.37 3.39 23.57
CA SER A 245 -36.73 3.61 22.27
C SER A 245 -36.81 2.42 21.32
N GLN A 246 -36.97 1.20 21.85
CA GLN A 246 -37.13 -0.01 21.06
C GLN A 246 -38.60 -0.26 20.71
N LYS A 247 -39.54 0.13 21.60
CA LYS A 247 -40.98 0.14 21.28
C LYS A 247 -41.29 1.15 20.18
N HIS A 248 -40.68 2.34 20.29
CA HIS A 248 -40.94 3.51 19.47
C HIS A 248 -39.63 4.09 18.93
N PRO A 249 -39.02 3.44 17.92
CA PRO A 249 -37.76 3.91 17.37
C PRO A 249 -37.91 5.28 16.70
N ALA A 250 -36.92 6.14 16.90
CA ALA A 250 -36.91 7.49 16.33
C ALA A 250 -36.63 7.46 14.82
N ILE A 251 -37.37 8.24 14.04
CA ILE A 251 -37.22 8.22 12.58
C ILE A 251 -35.93 8.97 12.19
N LEU A 252 -35.13 8.36 11.31
CA LEU A 252 -34.00 9.02 10.65
C LEU A 252 -34.31 9.22 9.17
N ALA A 253 -33.97 10.39 8.66
CA ALA A 253 -34.19 10.77 7.28
C ALA A 253 -33.41 9.87 6.31
N LYS A 254 -34.00 9.62 5.14
CA LYS A 254 -33.39 8.76 4.12
C LYS A 254 -32.05 9.36 3.67
N SER A 255 -30.98 8.57 3.73
CA SER A 255 -29.64 8.96 3.26
C SER A 255 -29.01 10.17 3.96
N SER A 256 -29.50 10.55 5.14
CA SER A 256 -28.97 11.70 5.88
C SER A 256 -27.54 11.48 6.37
N LYS A 257 -26.84 12.59 6.68
CA LYS A 257 -25.49 12.53 7.25
C LYS A 257 -25.49 11.79 8.59
N LEU A 258 -26.49 12.05 9.44
CA LEU A 258 -26.64 11.39 10.72
C LEU A 258 -26.87 9.89 10.55
N SER A 259 -27.75 9.48 9.64
CA SER A 259 -27.98 8.06 9.35
C SER A 259 -26.67 7.38 8.93
N LYS A 260 -25.92 7.94 7.98
CA LYS A 260 -24.64 7.36 7.53
C LYS A 260 -23.64 7.18 8.69
N ILE A 261 -23.47 8.22 9.51
CA ILE A 261 -22.58 8.17 10.69
C ILE A 261 -23.06 7.07 11.64
N TYR A 262 -24.37 7.02 11.93
CA TYR A 262 -24.95 6.04 12.85
C TYR A 262 -24.69 4.59 12.41
N PHE A 263 -24.88 4.28 11.12
CA PHE A 263 -24.58 2.96 10.57
C PHE A 263 -23.07 2.64 10.68
N ILE A 264 -22.19 3.57 10.37
CA ILE A 264 -20.73 3.36 10.45
C ILE A 264 -20.29 3.13 11.90
N THR A 265 -20.79 3.94 12.84
CA THR A 265 -20.45 3.82 14.27
C THR A 265 -20.93 2.48 14.83
N LEU A 266 -22.18 2.09 14.57
CA LEU A 266 -22.68 0.78 15.04
C LEU A 266 -21.96 -0.40 14.37
N HIS A 267 -21.63 -0.30 13.09
CA HIS A 267 -20.87 -1.34 12.40
C HIS A 267 -19.50 -1.58 13.06
N LYS A 268 -18.80 -0.51 13.43
CA LYS A 268 -17.50 -0.60 14.14
C LYS A 268 -17.66 -1.05 15.59
N LYS A 269 -18.64 -0.50 16.31
CA LYS A 269 -18.91 -0.82 17.72
C LYS A 269 -19.32 -2.28 17.93
N LEU A 270 -20.01 -2.86 16.94
CA LEU A 270 -20.42 -4.27 16.93
C LEU A 270 -19.45 -5.15 16.15
N PHE A 271 -18.15 -4.82 16.18
CA PHE A 271 -17.07 -5.64 15.61
C PHE A 271 -17.32 -6.09 14.17
N HIS A 272 -17.65 -5.15 13.29
CA HIS A 272 -17.85 -5.39 11.87
C HIS A 272 -19.03 -6.32 11.53
N VAL A 273 -20.10 -6.27 12.32
CA VAL A 273 -21.34 -7.01 12.08
C VAL A 273 -21.84 -6.88 10.64
N GLY A 274 -22.33 -8.00 10.08
CA GLY A 274 -22.86 -8.07 8.72
C GLY A 274 -24.13 -7.24 8.50
N PRO A 275 -24.60 -7.08 7.25
CA PRO A 275 -25.64 -6.12 6.90
C PRO A 275 -26.96 -6.32 7.65
N GLN A 276 -27.37 -7.58 7.86
CA GLN A 276 -28.61 -7.91 8.55
C GLN A 276 -28.52 -7.61 10.05
N GLY A 277 -27.42 -7.99 10.70
CA GLY A 277 -27.19 -7.69 12.11
C GLY A 277 -27.05 -6.18 12.36
N LEU A 278 -26.40 -5.46 11.44
CA LEU A 278 -26.29 -4.00 11.50
C LEU A 278 -27.67 -3.33 11.42
N LEU A 279 -28.51 -3.76 10.48
CA LEU A 279 -29.87 -3.23 10.35
C LEU A 279 -30.71 -3.48 11.62
N ASN A 280 -30.60 -4.68 12.20
CA ASN A 280 -31.30 -5.02 13.44
C ASN A 280 -30.82 -4.16 14.60
N ALA A 281 -29.51 -3.95 14.75
CA ALA A 281 -28.94 -3.10 15.78
C ALA A 281 -29.41 -1.64 15.68
N VAL A 282 -29.45 -1.09 14.46
CA VAL A 282 -29.99 0.27 14.22
C VAL A 282 -31.46 0.35 14.67
N ARG A 283 -32.26 -0.66 14.35
CA ARG A 283 -33.70 -0.73 14.67
C ARG A 283 -34.02 -0.83 16.16
N LEU A 284 -33.05 -1.13 17.02
CA LEU A 284 -33.26 -1.12 18.46
C LEU A 284 -33.49 0.30 19.02
N ARG A 285 -33.09 1.34 18.28
CA ARG A 285 -33.20 2.74 18.72
C ARG A 285 -33.79 3.67 17.67
N THR A 286 -33.50 3.42 16.39
CA THR A 286 -33.89 4.30 15.30
C THR A 286 -34.48 3.55 14.11
N TRP A 287 -35.43 4.19 13.44
CA TRP A 287 -36.03 3.72 12.21
C TRP A 287 -35.50 4.54 11.04
N ALA A 288 -34.40 4.09 10.44
CA ALA A 288 -33.86 4.71 9.24
C ALA A 288 -34.71 4.38 8.00
N VAL A 289 -35.24 5.41 7.35
CA VAL A 289 -36.04 5.25 6.12
C VAL A 289 -35.18 4.61 5.02
N GLY A 290 -35.61 3.43 4.53
CA GLY A 290 -34.84 2.66 3.56
C GLY A 290 -33.56 2.01 4.10
N GLY A 291 -33.47 1.77 5.42
CA GLY A 291 -32.25 1.35 6.12
C GLY A 291 -31.52 0.08 5.62
N ARG A 292 -32.17 -0.78 4.82
CA ARG A 292 -31.52 -1.95 4.19
C ARG A 292 -30.34 -1.56 3.28
N ASN A 293 -30.53 -0.52 2.46
CA ASN A 293 -29.49 -0.09 1.51
C ASN A 293 -28.29 0.56 2.21
N PRO A 294 -28.47 1.49 3.17
CA PRO A 294 -27.39 1.96 4.03
C PRO A 294 -26.65 0.84 4.75
N ALA A 295 -27.35 -0.15 5.31
CA ALA A 295 -26.72 -1.28 6.01
C ALA A 295 -25.76 -2.05 5.08
N LYS A 296 -26.25 -2.45 3.89
CA LYS A 296 -25.42 -3.12 2.87
C LYS A 296 -24.24 -2.26 2.45
N LYS A 297 -24.49 -0.98 2.14
CA LYS A 297 -23.44 -0.05 1.67
C LYS A 297 -22.34 0.13 2.71
N THR A 298 -22.68 0.30 3.99
CA THR A 298 -21.71 0.45 5.07
C THR A 298 -20.78 -0.76 5.17
N VAL A 299 -21.32 -1.98 5.09
CA VAL A 299 -20.50 -3.20 5.16
C VAL A 299 -19.65 -3.38 3.89
N HIS A 300 -20.22 -3.19 2.70
CA HIS A 300 -19.49 -3.38 1.44
C HIS A 300 -18.38 -2.35 1.20
N THR A 301 -18.54 -1.13 1.71
CA THR A 301 -17.51 -0.08 1.61
C THR A 301 -16.47 -0.15 2.73
N CYS A 302 -16.63 -1.07 3.69
CA CYS A 302 -15.72 -1.20 4.81
C CYS A 302 -14.45 -1.97 4.41
N VAL A 303 -13.31 -1.27 4.44
CA VAL A 303 -11.99 -1.83 4.07
C VAL A 303 -11.60 -3.03 4.94
N VAL A 304 -11.97 -3.02 6.23
CA VAL A 304 -11.69 -4.13 7.15
C VAL A 304 -12.48 -5.37 6.71
N CYS A 305 -13.79 -5.23 6.46
CA CYS A 305 -14.62 -6.33 5.98
C CYS A 305 -14.16 -6.86 4.62
N PHE A 306 -13.74 -5.97 3.72
CA PHE A 306 -13.20 -6.33 2.41
C PHE A 306 -11.94 -7.21 2.55
N LYS A 307 -10.99 -6.81 3.41
CA LYS A 307 -9.76 -7.58 3.66
C LYS A 307 -10.02 -8.94 4.33
N CYS A 308 -10.98 -9.02 5.25
CA CYS A 308 -11.29 -10.24 5.98
C CYS A 308 -12.12 -11.26 5.19
N LYS A 309 -12.70 -10.88 4.05
CA LYS A 309 -13.49 -11.76 3.20
C LYS A 309 -13.10 -11.62 1.73
N PRO A 310 -11.87 -12.02 1.35
CA PRO A 310 -11.48 -12.04 -0.05
C PRO A 310 -12.39 -13.03 -0.79
N ILE A 311 -13.00 -12.58 -1.88
CA ILE A 311 -13.71 -13.47 -2.80
C ILE A 311 -12.63 -14.14 -3.64
N PRO A 312 -12.44 -15.47 -3.55
CA PRO A 312 -11.52 -16.15 -4.44
C PRO A 312 -12.01 -15.98 -5.88
N SER A 313 -11.19 -15.39 -6.75
CA SER A 313 -11.52 -15.34 -8.16
C SER A 313 -11.44 -16.77 -8.71
N SER A 314 -12.53 -17.25 -9.32
CA SER A 314 -12.47 -18.45 -10.15
C SER A 314 -11.66 -18.11 -11.39
N GLN A 315 -10.45 -18.67 -11.51
CA GLN A 315 -9.67 -18.51 -12.74
C GLN A 315 -10.41 -19.20 -13.89
N ILE A 316 -10.88 -18.43 -14.86
CA ILE A 316 -11.35 -18.99 -16.12
C ILE A 316 -10.10 -19.53 -16.84
N MET A 317 -10.08 -20.85 -17.10
CA MET A 317 -8.98 -21.46 -17.85
C MET A 317 -9.00 -20.90 -19.28
N GLY A 318 -7.89 -20.28 -19.69
CA GLY A 318 -7.75 -19.79 -21.06
C GLY A 318 -7.76 -20.93 -22.07
N ASN A 319 -8.14 -20.62 -23.32
CA ASN A 319 -8.06 -21.57 -24.42
C ASN A 319 -6.62 -22.09 -24.60
N LEU A 320 -6.49 -23.38 -24.91
CA LEU A 320 -5.20 -23.98 -25.20
C LEU A 320 -4.62 -23.39 -26.51
N PRO A 321 -3.32 -23.11 -26.57
CA PRO A 321 -2.70 -22.54 -27.76
C PRO A 321 -2.70 -23.54 -28.92
N TYR A 322 -2.69 -23.03 -30.17
CA TYR A 322 -2.63 -23.81 -31.41
C TYR A 322 -1.54 -24.89 -31.35
N GLU A 323 -0.39 -24.53 -30.78
CA GLU A 323 0.79 -25.37 -30.63
C GLU A 323 0.60 -26.58 -29.71
N ARG A 324 -0.43 -26.60 -28.86
CA ARG A 324 -0.75 -27.73 -27.98
C ARG A 324 -1.82 -28.65 -28.58
N VAL A 325 -2.64 -28.16 -29.51
CA VAL A 325 -3.81 -28.88 -30.01
C VAL A 325 -3.61 -29.48 -31.40
N ASN A 326 -2.67 -28.94 -32.19
CA ASN A 326 -2.40 -29.45 -33.53
C ASN A 326 -1.20 -30.38 -33.56
N MET A 327 -1.27 -31.40 -34.42
CA MET A 327 -0.19 -32.36 -34.62
C MET A 327 0.92 -31.72 -35.45
N VAL A 328 2.14 -31.71 -34.91
CA VAL A 328 3.39 -31.41 -35.62
C VAL A 328 4.43 -32.49 -35.30
N PRO A 329 5.50 -32.63 -36.09
CA PRO A 329 6.55 -33.62 -35.80
C PRO A 329 7.09 -33.49 -34.36
N PRO A 330 7.47 -34.61 -33.70
CA PRO A 330 8.03 -34.59 -32.35
C PRO A 330 9.18 -33.60 -32.22
N PHE A 331 9.23 -32.89 -31.09
CA PHE A 331 10.20 -31.84 -30.76
C PHE A 331 10.22 -30.61 -31.70
N SER A 332 9.35 -30.54 -32.72
CA SER A 332 9.22 -29.33 -33.55
C SER A 332 8.80 -28.13 -32.72
N ILE A 333 7.87 -28.32 -31.78
CA ILE A 333 7.50 -27.32 -30.79
C ILE A 333 7.87 -27.84 -29.40
N THR A 334 8.79 -27.14 -28.74
CA THR A 334 9.41 -27.62 -27.50
C THR A 334 9.37 -26.55 -26.40
N ARG A 335 9.11 -26.96 -25.17
CA ARG A 335 9.32 -26.14 -23.96
C ARG A 335 10.72 -26.37 -23.45
N LEU A 336 11.40 -25.32 -23.02
CA LEU A 336 12.61 -25.43 -22.21
C LEU A 336 12.33 -24.90 -20.81
N ASP A 337 12.88 -25.58 -19.83
CA ASP A 337 12.94 -25.14 -18.46
C ASP A 337 14.29 -25.51 -17.85
N LEU A 338 14.78 -24.72 -16.90
CA LEU A 338 16.07 -24.97 -16.26
C LEU A 338 15.84 -25.33 -14.79
N GLY A 339 16.17 -26.56 -14.44
CA GLY A 339 16.17 -27.04 -13.06
C GLY A 339 17.55 -26.91 -12.42
N GLY A 340 17.60 -26.47 -11.17
CA GLY A 340 18.83 -26.38 -10.37
C GLY A 340 18.85 -25.15 -9.46
N PRO A 341 20.01 -24.87 -8.81
CA PRO A 341 21.28 -25.59 -8.93
C PRO A 341 21.27 -26.94 -8.20
N TYR A 342 21.90 -27.94 -8.80
CA TYR A 342 22.23 -29.21 -8.14
C TYR A 342 23.72 -29.27 -7.83
N SER A 343 24.07 -29.64 -6.60
CA SER A 343 25.46 -29.76 -6.17
C SER A 343 25.96 -31.19 -6.45
N VAL A 344 27.00 -31.31 -7.26
CA VAL A 344 27.62 -32.60 -7.62
C VAL A 344 29.13 -32.60 -7.33
N THR A 345 29.64 -33.80 -7.05
CA THR A 345 31.09 -34.06 -6.94
C THR A 345 31.55 -34.87 -8.14
N TYR A 346 32.69 -34.50 -8.72
CA TYR A 346 33.28 -35.29 -9.80
C TYR A 346 33.98 -36.53 -9.23
N LYS A 347 33.81 -37.69 -9.89
CA LYS A 347 34.52 -38.91 -9.51
C LYS A 347 36.04 -38.67 -9.60
N HIS A 348 36.79 -39.19 -8.62
CA HIS A 348 38.27 -39.13 -8.50
C HIS A 348 38.93 -37.85 -7.95
N GLN A 349 38.19 -36.91 -7.34
CA GLN A 349 38.81 -35.79 -6.60
C GLN A 349 39.03 -36.12 -5.12
N ARG A 350 40.29 -36.05 -4.64
CA ARG A 350 40.70 -36.40 -3.25
C ARG A 350 40.21 -35.41 -2.17
N LYS A 351 39.68 -34.24 -2.57
CA LYS A 351 38.89 -33.29 -1.78
C LYS A 351 37.83 -32.70 -2.72
N GLY A 352 36.61 -33.22 -2.68
CA GLY A 352 35.58 -32.90 -3.68
C GLY A 352 35.05 -31.48 -3.51
N VAL A 353 35.44 -30.57 -4.41
CA VAL A 353 34.77 -29.27 -4.53
C VAL A 353 33.35 -29.53 -5.05
N LEU A 354 32.34 -29.02 -4.34
CA LEU A 354 30.96 -29.09 -4.80
C LEU A 354 30.77 -28.17 -6.01
N ASN A 355 30.46 -28.76 -7.16
CA ASN A 355 30.18 -28.03 -8.39
C ASN A 355 28.68 -27.90 -8.57
N LYS A 356 28.22 -26.70 -8.91
CA LYS A 356 26.83 -26.47 -9.28
C LYS A 356 26.64 -26.89 -10.74
N ILE A 357 25.63 -27.72 -10.98
CA ILE A 357 25.15 -28.04 -12.32
C ILE A 357 23.67 -27.69 -12.42
N TYR A 358 23.23 -27.50 -13.65
CA TYR A 358 21.83 -27.25 -13.98
C TYR A 358 21.38 -28.29 -15.01
N VAL A 359 20.09 -28.54 -15.07
CA VAL A 359 19.49 -29.47 -16.02
C VAL A 359 18.50 -28.69 -16.88
N CYS A 360 18.72 -28.69 -18.19
CA CYS A 360 17.74 -28.21 -19.15
C CYS A 360 16.76 -29.32 -19.48
N VAL A 361 15.49 -29.05 -19.23
CA VAL A 361 14.36 -29.93 -19.47
C VAL A 361 13.68 -29.50 -20.76
N CYS A 362 13.86 -30.26 -21.81
CA CYS A 362 13.22 -30.06 -23.10
C CYS A 362 11.97 -30.93 -23.22
N ILE A 363 10.78 -30.35 -23.24
CA ILE A 363 9.50 -31.07 -23.32
C ILE A 363 8.82 -30.78 -24.65
N CYS A 364 8.55 -31.81 -25.48
CA CYS A 364 7.79 -31.61 -26.71
C CYS A 364 6.31 -31.31 -26.39
N PHE A 365 5.72 -30.27 -27.01
CA PHE A 365 4.33 -29.89 -26.77
C PHE A 365 3.31 -30.91 -27.30
N VAL A 366 3.65 -31.59 -28.40
CA VAL A 366 2.76 -32.52 -29.11
C VAL A 366 2.71 -33.87 -28.41
N THR A 367 3.85 -34.55 -28.31
CA THR A 367 3.90 -35.94 -27.85
C THR A 367 4.29 -36.07 -26.37
N ARG A 368 4.69 -34.97 -25.72
CA ARG A 368 5.18 -34.93 -24.33
C ARG A 368 6.45 -35.74 -23.95
N PRO A 369 7.31 -36.25 -24.86
CA PRO A 369 8.60 -36.79 -24.44
C PRO A 369 9.48 -35.68 -23.85
N ILE A 370 10.28 -36.09 -22.87
CA ILE A 370 11.22 -35.23 -22.16
C ILE A 370 12.64 -35.60 -22.61
N HIS A 371 13.44 -34.61 -22.95
CA HIS A 371 14.87 -34.73 -23.18
C HIS A 371 15.60 -33.87 -22.16
N LEU A 372 16.61 -34.44 -21.50
CA LEU A 372 17.37 -33.77 -20.46
C LEU A 372 18.80 -33.52 -20.94
N GLU A 373 19.28 -32.30 -20.73
CA GLU A 373 20.67 -31.90 -20.99
C GLU A 373 21.27 -31.27 -19.73
N ILE A 374 22.55 -31.52 -19.50
CA ILE A 374 23.28 -30.95 -18.36
C ILE A 374 23.97 -29.65 -18.78
N LEU A 375 23.97 -28.66 -17.89
CA LEU A 375 24.65 -27.38 -18.04
C LEU A 375 25.58 -27.15 -16.86
N SER A 376 26.77 -26.62 -17.15
CA SER A 376 27.75 -26.15 -16.16
C SER A 376 27.30 -24.87 -15.47
N ASP A 377 26.57 -24.03 -16.18
CA ASP A 377 26.28 -22.65 -15.81
C ASP A 377 25.02 -22.16 -16.53
N LEU A 378 24.45 -21.06 -16.04
CA LEU A 378 23.22 -20.45 -16.56
C LEU A 378 23.51 -19.33 -17.56
N THR A 379 24.66 -19.36 -18.24
CA THR A 379 25.01 -18.34 -19.24
C THR A 379 24.27 -18.57 -20.56
N SER A 380 24.12 -17.50 -21.34
CA SER A 380 23.53 -17.56 -22.68
C SER A 380 24.28 -18.54 -23.59
N ASP A 381 25.60 -18.59 -23.48
CA ASP A 381 26.47 -19.42 -24.32
C ASP A 381 26.28 -20.91 -24.01
N ALA A 382 26.18 -21.26 -22.71
CA ALA A 382 25.87 -22.62 -22.27
C ALA A 382 24.50 -23.09 -22.77
N ILE A 383 23.50 -22.19 -22.80
CA ILE A 383 22.18 -22.47 -23.37
C ILE A 383 22.28 -22.71 -24.89
N ILE A 384 23.00 -21.86 -25.63
CA ILE A 384 23.18 -22.04 -27.08
C ILE A 384 23.89 -23.36 -27.38
N ALA A 385 24.94 -23.71 -26.64
CA ALA A 385 25.62 -24.99 -26.79
C ALA A 385 24.68 -26.18 -26.51
N THR A 386 23.82 -26.04 -25.51
CA THR A 386 22.78 -27.03 -25.19
C THR A 386 21.76 -27.19 -26.32
N LEU A 387 21.30 -26.08 -26.90
CA LEU A 387 20.41 -26.11 -28.06
C LEU A 387 21.05 -26.79 -29.27
N LYS A 388 22.33 -26.54 -29.53
CA LYS A 388 23.08 -27.23 -30.60
C LYS A 388 23.10 -28.75 -30.38
N ARG A 389 23.39 -29.21 -29.16
CA ARG A 389 23.37 -30.64 -28.80
C ARG A 389 21.96 -31.24 -28.90
N PHE A 390 20.95 -30.50 -28.48
CA PHE A 390 19.56 -30.93 -28.59
C PHE A 390 19.15 -31.10 -30.07
N MET A 391 19.49 -30.14 -30.93
CA MET A 391 19.19 -30.20 -32.37
C MET A 391 19.90 -31.36 -33.07
N SER A 392 21.15 -31.64 -32.71
CA SER A 392 21.89 -32.75 -33.33
C SER A 392 21.28 -34.12 -33.00
N ARG A 393 20.64 -34.27 -31.83
CA ARG A 393 20.02 -35.53 -31.38
C ARG A 393 18.55 -35.68 -31.75
N ARG A 394 17.77 -34.60 -31.67
CA ARG A 394 16.30 -34.62 -31.81
C ARG A 394 15.80 -34.01 -33.12
N GLY A 395 16.70 -33.44 -33.92
CA GLY A 395 16.36 -32.73 -35.14
C GLY A 395 16.00 -31.26 -34.88
N LYS A 396 15.70 -30.56 -35.97
CA LYS A 396 15.42 -29.11 -35.94
C LYS A 396 14.06 -28.83 -35.29
N PHE A 397 14.01 -27.86 -34.39
CA PHE A 397 12.76 -27.32 -33.86
C PHE A 397 12.30 -26.12 -34.70
N SER A 398 10.99 -25.89 -34.76
CA SER A 398 10.37 -24.70 -35.37
C SER A 398 10.09 -23.61 -34.34
N LYS A 399 9.72 -23.98 -33.11
CA LYS A 399 9.42 -23.01 -32.05
C LYS A 399 9.84 -23.54 -30.68
N ILE A 400 10.49 -22.66 -29.92
CA ILE A 400 10.84 -22.89 -28.52
C ILE A 400 10.02 -21.96 -27.64
N PHE A 401 9.46 -22.51 -26.55
CA PHE A 401 8.85 -21.77 -25.47
C PHE A 401 9.72 -21.83 -24.22
N THR A 402 10.08 -20.67 -23.69
CA THR A 402 10.81 -20.51 -22.43
C THR A 402 10.07 -19.53 -21.53
N ASP A 403 10.49 -19.40 -20.28
CA ASP A 403 10.14 -18.24 -19.46
C ASP A 403 10.99 -17.01 -19.88
N ASN A 404 10.83 -15.92 -19.12
CA ASN A 404 11.57 -14.66 -19.35
C ASN A 404 12.86 -14.59 -18.52
N ALA A 405 13.46 -15.73 -18.14
CA ALA A 405 14.73 -15.69 -17.44
C ALA A 405 15.80 -15.00 -18.30
N THR A 406 16.67 -14.23 -17.65
CA THR A 406 17.64 -13.33 -18.32
C THR A 406 18.59 -14.08 -19.25
N ASN A 407 18.90 -15.34 -18.91
CA ASN A 407 19.73 -16.24 -19.69
C ASN A 407 19.09 -16.64 -21.04
N PHE A 408 17.79 -16.93 -21.08
CA PHE A 408 17.06 -17.20 -22.31
C PHE A 408 16.86 -15.94 -23.16
N VAL A 409 16.64 -14.78 -22.52
CA VAL A 409 16.55 -13.49 -23.21
C VAL A 409 17.89 -13.16 -23.88
N GLY A 410 19.00 -13.35 -23.16
CA GLY A 410 20.35 -13.16 -23.69
C GLY A 410 20.70 -14.12 -24.83
N ALA A 411 20.39 -15.41 -24.67
CA ALA A 411 20.59 -16.41 -25.73
C ALA A 411 19.79 -16.07 -26.99
N ASN A 412 18.52 -15.66 -26.85
CA ASN A 412 17.71 -15.23 -28.00
C ASN A 412 18.30 -14.00 -28.70
N TYR A 413 18.80 -13.02 -27.94
CA TYR A 413 19.46 -11.86 -28.51
C TYR A 413 20.68 -12.26 -29.34
N GLN A 414 21.58 -13.07 -28.79
CA GLN A 414 22.77 -13.54 -29.50
C GLN A 414 22.41 -14.33 -30.78
N ILE A 415 21.42 -15.23 -30.71
CA ILE A 415 20.95 -16.00 -31.87
C ILE A 415 20.41 -15.07 -32.96
N LYS A 416 19.66 -14.03 -32.60
CA LYS A 416 19.15 -13.03 -33.55
C LYS A 416 20.25 -12.20 -34.19
N VAL A 417 21.24 -11.76 -33.40
CA VAL A 417 22.41 -11.03 -33.91
C VAL A 417 23.13 -11.91 -34.93
N PHE A 418 23.44 -13.15 -34.57
CA PHE A 418 24.10 -14.10 -35.44
C PHE A 418 23.32 -14.38 -36.74
N TYR A 419 22.00 -14.54 -36.65
CA TYR A 419 21.12 -14.69 -37.82
C TYR A 419 21.16 -13.47 -38.74
N LYS A 420 21.12 -12.26 -38.18
CA LYS A 420 21.21 -11.01 -38.95
C LYS A 420 22.55 -10.90 -39.68
N THR A 421 23.64 -11.21 -38.98
CA THR A 421 25.00 -11.19 -39.52
C THR A 421 25.21 -12.16 -40.70
N LEU A 422 24.53 -13.31 -40.73
CA LEU A 422 24.67 -14.25 -41.85
C LEU A 422 23.82 -13.92 -43.08
N ASN A 423 22.65 -13.31 -42.88
CA ASN A 423 21.78 -12.91 -43.99
C ASN A 423 22.16 -11.56 -44.58
N PHE A 424 22.81 -10.70 -43.78
CA PHE A 424 23.30 -9.38 -44.19
C PHE A 424 24.76 -9.22 -43.71
N PRO A 425 25.72 -9.88 -44.37
CA PRO A 425 27.12 -9.81 -43.96
C PRO A 425 27.74 -8.45 -44.31
N ASP A 426 28.35 -7.79 -43.32
CA ASP A 426 29.19 -6.62 -43.57
C ASP A 426 30.45 -7.00 -44.38
N GLN A 427 31.06 -6.03 -45.07
CA GLN A 427 32.23 -6.24 -45.95
C GLN A 427 33.35 -7.05 -45.27
N ASN A 428 33.67 -6.76 -44.01
CA ASN A 428 34.71 -7.47 -43.25
C ASN A 428 34.36 -8.94 -42.98
N LEU A 429 33.07 -9.24 -42.76
CA LEU A 429 32.61 -10.60 -42.49
C LEU A 429 32.52 -11.41 -43.78
N ALA A 430 32.14 -10.78 -44.90
CA ALA A 430 32.21 -11.36 -46.23
C ALA A 430 33.66 -11.72 -46.59
N ILE A 431 34.63 -10.83 -46.31
CA ILE A 431 36.06 -11.07 -46.51
C ILE A 431 36.57 -12.21 -45.61
N TYR A 432 36.16 -12.27 -44.34
CA TYR A 432 36.53 -13.36 -43.42
C TYR A 432 35.95 -14.73 -43.83
N THR A 433 34.69 -14.78 -44.28
CA THR A 433 34.09 -16.02 -44.79
C THR A 433 34.65 -16.43 -46.16
N LEU A 434 35.06 -15.48 -47.00
CA LEU A 434 35.79 -15.73 -48.24
C LEU A 434 37.24 -16.20 -48.00
N SER A 435 37.93 -15.66 -47.00
CA SER A 435 39.28 -16.10 -46.63
C SER A 435 39.28 -17.51 -46.04
N GLN A 436 38.27 -17.86 -45.23
CA GLN A 436 38.03 -19.22 -44.74
C GLN A 436 37.72 -20.22 -45.87
N LYS A 437 37.05 -19.79 -46.94
CA LYS A 437 36.85 -20.63 -48.14
C LYS A 437 38.15 -20.91 -48.90
N ASN A 438 39.09 -19.96 -48.95
CA ASN A 438 40.39 -20.13 -49.60
C ASN A 438 41.39 -20.98 -48.79
N ILE A 439 41.21 -21.11 -47.47
CA ILE A 439 41.97 -22.07 -46.66
C ILE A 439 41.56 -23.52 -46.98
N CYS A 440 40.32 -23.73 -47.44
CA CYS A 440 39.79 -25.05 -47.77
C CYS A 440 40.21 -25.56 -49.16
N THR A 441 40.71 -24.71 -50.06
CA THR A 441 41.18 -25.11 -51.41
C THR A 441 42.66 -25.51 -51.45
N GLN A 442 43.48 -25.15 -50.46
CA GLN A 442 44.91 -25.48 -50.43
C GLN A 442 45.29 -26.68 -49.54
N LYS A 443 44.34 -27.27 -48.79
CA LYS A 443 44.58 -28.52 -48.06
C LYS A 443 43.58 -29.60 -48.45
N LYS A 444 43.77 -30.15 -49.65
CA LYS A 444 43.36 -31.55 -49.95
C LYS A 444 44.31 -32.51 -49.23
N SER A 445 44.20 -32.59 -47.92
CA SER A 445 44.54 -33.78 -47.14
C SER A 445 44.04 -33.58 -45.71
N SER A 446 43.05 -34.39 -45.36
CA SER A 446 42.63 -34.70 -43.99
C SER A 446 41.94 -33.57 -43.19
N TYR A 447 40.71 -33.85 -42.74
CA TYR A 447 39.90 -33.11 -41.76
C TYR A 447 39.20 -31.80 -42.19
N ASN A 448 37.86 -31.86 -42.34
CA ASN A 448 36.90 -31.27 -41.37
C ASN A 448 35.45 -31.33 -41.89
N HIS A 449 34.66 -32.26 -41.33
CA HIS A 449 33.22 -32.40 -41.57
C HIS A 449 32.39 -31.39 -40.74
N GLU A 450 33.01 -30.70 -39.78
CA GLU A 450 32.35 -29.85 -38.77
C GLU A 450 31.96 -28.45 -39.30
N THR A 451 32.78 -27.82 -40.14
CA THR A 451 32.54 -26.44 -40.63
C THR A 451 31.42 -26.34 -41.67
N ARG A 452 31.10 -27.43 -42.39
CA ARG A 452 29.94 -27.48 -43.30
C ARG A 452 28.60 -27.60 -42.57
N GLN A 453 28.59 -28.22 -41.38
CA GLN A 453 27.38 -28.31 -40.55
C GLN A 453 27.02 -26.95 -39.93
N GLU A 454 28.02 -26.16 -39.50
CA GLU A 454 27.79 -24.86 -38.87
C GLU A 454 27.10 -23.85 -39.79
N CYS A 455 27.42 -23.79 -41.09
CA CYS A 455 26.74 -22.86 -42.02
C CYS A 455 25.28 -23.26 -42.36
N SER A 456 24.93 -24.56 -42.27
CA SER A 456 23.57 -25.05 -42.52
C SER A 456 22.62 -24.86 -41.34
N LEU A 457 23.17 -24.74 -40.13
CA LEU A 457 22.43 -24.61 -38.87
C LEU A 457 21.74 -23.25 -38.71
N VAL A 458 22.20 -22.22 -39.43
CA VAL A 458 21.88 -20.83 -39.09
C VAL A 458 20.99 -20.11 -40.09
N ARG A 459 20.97 -20.53 -41.36
CA ARG A 459 19.96 -20.04 -42.31
C ARG A 459 18.53 -20.32 -41.86
N ASP A 460 18.35 -21.30 -40.96
CA ASP A 460 17.05 -21.84 -40.58
C ASP A 460 16.61 -21.52 -39.12
N MET A 461 17.42 -20.78 -38.34
CA MET A 461 17.01 -20.29 -37.00
C MET A 461 16.06 -19.08 -37.12
N GLN A 462 14.89 -19.27 -37.75
CA GLN A 462 13.83 -18.28 -37.67
C GLN A 462 12.99 -18.49 -36.40
N MET A 463 12.98 -17.45 -35.56
CA MET A 463 12.00 -17.14 -34.51
C MET A 463 11.98 -18.03 -33.25
N ILE A 464 12.89 -17.74 -32.31
CA ILE A 464 12.59 -17.92 -30.88
C ILE A 464 11.59 -16.83 -30.47
N LYS A 465 10.31 -17.21 -30.40
CA LYS A 465 9.25 -16.33 -29.91
C LYS A 465 9.19 -16.45 -28.39
N ILE A 466 9.90 -15.57 -27.70
CA ILE A 466 9.73 -15.36 -26.24
C ILE A 466 8.33 -14.77 -26.04
N SER A 467 7.37 -15.60 -25.65
CA SER A 467 6.03 -15.12 -25.29
C SER A 467 6.07 -14.52 -23.89
N LYS A 468 5.81 -13.21 -23.78
CA LYS A 468 5.39 -12.63 -22.49
C LYS A 468 4.13 -13.38 -22.04
N PRO A 469 4.04 -13.87 -20.79
CA PRO A 469 2.72 -14.11 -20.22
C PRO A 469 2.03 -12.74 -20.22
N VAL A 470 0.94 -12.63 -20.97
CA VAL A 470 0.04 -11.49 -20.86
C VAL A 470 -0.38 -11.47 -19.40
N ARG A 471 0.03 -10.44 -18.65
CA ARG A 471 -0.63 -10.12 -17.38
C ARG A 471 -2.09 -9.84 -17.75
N GLN A 472 -2.96 -10.83 -17.53
CA GLN A 472 -4.38 -10.57 -17.43
C GLN A 472 -4.53 -9.68 -16.19
N GLY A 473 -4.68 -8.38 -16.44
CA GLY A 473 -5.19 -7.43 -15.45
C GLY A 473 -6.70 -7.56 -15.34
#